data_AF-A0A937XIB7-F1
#
_entry.id   AF-A0A937XIB7-F1
#
_cell.length_a   1.000
_cell.length_b   1.000
_cell.length_c   1.000
_cell.angle_alpha   90.00
_cell.angle_beta   90.00
_cell.angle_gamma   90.00
#
_symmetry.space_group_name_H-M   'P 1'
#
loop_
_entity.id
_entity.type
_entity.pdbx_description
1 polymer ?
#
loop_
_entity_poly.entity_id
_entity_poly.type
_entity_poly.pdbx_seq_one_letter_code
_entity_poly.pdbx_strand_id
1 'polypeptide(L)'
;MSTDGGTVWTQMDSYYDDGGCCVVHPDSTDLIITGGRGPLTQTNWSFVVSRSRDGGRTWTRTNPEPSSAGFCWALAIAPSQPNVVYAGGVIAGAAAVYRSTDFGSSWSKTATAPTDTVLSLEIHPTDAARVIAATPDGAFQTTNSGATWTNLHGGNIRVVLQYPGSPDTLLAGGAAGVSISTNGGSNWNPLNAGLDSRAVLALNFIEHDGAYLIAGTKGGACYAWQFEAGITERPGTGDGRRRADVLEVWPNPFISCCRVVGHERDEFAVFDHSGRHIETAKGDRIGAGLAAGVYFLRTAQAQAQAQAPVRVVKTR
;
A
#
# COMPACT_ATOMS: atom_id res chain seq x y z
N MET A 1 16.15 14.20 0.08
CA MET A 1 15.90 13.35 1.26
C MET A 1 15.89 14.23 2.49
N SER A 2 15.04 13.90 3.47
CA SER A 2 15.04 14.50 4.79
C SER A 2 15.16 13.38 5.83
N THR A 3 15.90 13.64 6.92
CA THR A 3 16.05 12.73 8.06
C THR A 3 15.41 13.27 9.34
N ASP A 4 14.72 14.40 9.26
CA ASP A 4 14.18 15.13 10.41
C ASP A 4 12.66 15.36 10.31
N GLY A 5 11.98 14.46 9.57
CA GLY A 5 10.53 14.56 9.37
C GLY A 5 10.12 15.60 8.32
N GLY A 6 11.03 16.00 7.43
CA GLY A 6 10.73 16.90 6.31
C GLY A 6 10.96 18.38 6.59
N THR A 7 11.67 18.72 7.67
CA THR A 7 11.99 20.13 8.00
C THR A 7 13.19 20.64 7.21
N VAL A 8 14.22 19.80 7.01
CA VAL A 8 15.36 20.10 6.14
C VAL A 8 15.46 19.07 5.03
N TRP A 9 15.74 19.56 3.81
CA TRP A 9 15.85 18.75 2.61
C TRP A 9 17.24 18.87 1.98
N THR A 10 17.86 17.72 1.73
CA THR A 10 19.10 17.61 0.97
C THR A 10 18.81 16.99 -0.38
N GLN A 11 19.27 17.62 -1.47
CA GLN A 11 19.26 17.00 -2.78
C GLN A 11 20.27 15.85 -2.81
N MET A 12 19.80 14.65 -3.15
CA MET A 12 20.63 13.43 -3.14
C MET A 12 21.06 12.98 -4.54
N ASP A 13 20.46 13.56 -5.57
CA ASP A 13 20.70 13.22 -6.97
C ASP A 13 20.20 14.35 -7.91
N SER A 14 20.74 14.43 -9.12
CA SER A 14 20.35 15.36 -10.19
C SER A 14 20.09 14.66 -11.53
N TYR A 15 19.89 13.34 -11.51
CA TYR A 15 20.02 12.47 -12.67
C TYR A 15 18.72 12.18 -13.44
N TYR A 16 17.59 12.55 -12.86
CA TYR A 16 16.27 12.39 -13.47
C TYR A 16 15.85 13.69 -14.14
N ASP A 17 15.35 13.60 -15.37
CA ASP A 17 14.60 14.70 -15.98
C ASP A 17 13.25 14.87 -15.28
N ASP A 18 12.70 13.75 -14.79
CA ASP A 18 11.44 13.70 -14.07
C ASP A 18 11.43 12.46 -13.17
N GLY A 19 11.31 12.68 -11.85
CA GLY A 19 11.19 11.63 -10.85
C GLY A 19 9.72 11.26 -10.66
N GLY A 20 9.37 10.00 -10.93
CA GLY A 20 7.99 9.54 -10.86
C GLY A 20 7.61 8.89 -9.52
N CYS A 21 8.54 8.17 -8.91
CA CYS A 21 8.26 7.36 -7.73
C CYS A 21 9.54 6.97 -6.98
N CYS A 22 9.40 6.60 -5.71
CA CYS A 22 10.49 6.03 -4.92
C CYS A 22 9.95 5.06 -3.86
N VAL A 23 10.76 4.06 -3.50
CA VAL A 23 10.51 3.15 -2.37
C VAL A 23 11.77 3.02 -1.52
N VAL A 24 11.58 2.88 -0.21
CA VAL A 24 12.64 2.63 0.77
C VAL A 24 12.41 1.26 1.37
N HIS A 25 13.47 0.48 1.55
CA HIS A 25 13.36 -0.84 2.17
C HIS A 25 12.86 -0.71 3.63
N PRO A 26 11.85 -1.49 4.05
CA PRO A 26 11.25 -1.36 5.39
C PRO A 26 12.24 -1.62 6.53
N ASP A 27 13.19 -2.54 6.32
CA ASP A 27 14.17 -2.90 7.34
C ASP A 27 15.52 -2.16 7.22
N SER A 28 15.70 -1.28 6.21
CA SER A 28 16.98 -0.57 6.00
C SER A 28 16.79 0.74 5.24
N THR A 29 17.05 1.86 5.89
CA THR A 29 16.97 3.20 5.26
C THR A 29 18.10 3.47 4.27
N ASP A 30 19.10 2.60 4.18
CA ASP A 30 20.18 2.71 3.19
C ASP A 30 19.78 2.18 1.81
N LEU A 31 18.76 1.32 1.76
CA LEU A 31 18.30 0.64 0.57
C LEU A 31 17.11 1.41 -0.03
N ILE A 32 17.33 2.02 -1.21
CA ILE A 32 16.34 2.89 -1.87
C ILE A 32 16.28 2.56 -3.36
N ILE A 33 15.08 2.61 -3.94
CA ILE A 33 14.87 2.53 -5.39
C ILE A 33 14.06 3.75 -5.84
N THR A 34 14.48 4.37 -6.94
CA THR A 34 13.82 5.51 -7.57
C THR A 34 13.45 5.17 -9.00
N GLY A 35 12.28 5.62 -9.43
CA GLY A 35 11.73 5.42 -10.77
C GLY A 35 11.35 6.74 -11.40
N GLY A 36 11.47 6.82 -12.72
CA GLY A 36 11.07 7.99 -13.49
C GLY A 36 11.42 7.86 -14.95
N ARG A 37 11.82 8.99 -15.54
CA ARG A 37 12.39 9.03 -16.89
C ARG A 37 13.70 9.82 -16.91
N GLY A 38 14.53 9.52 -17.90
CA GLY A 38 15.77 10.24 -18.15
C GLY A 38 16.19 10.16 -19.61
N PRO A 39 17.16 10.97 -20.05
CA PRO A 39 17.50 11.09 -21.47
C PRO A 39 17.86 9.73 -22.10
N LEU A 40 17.23 9.43 -23.24
CA LEU A 40 17.60 8.30 -24.10
C LEU A 40 18.27 8.81 -25.39
N THR A 41 17.65 9.80 -26.03
CA THR A 41 18.22 10.57 -27.14
C THR A 41 17.95 12.06 -26.90
N GLN A 42 18.30 12.94 -27.84
CA GLN A 42 18.01 14.38 -27.72
C GLN A 42 16.50 14.69 -27.59
N THR A 43 15.61 13.78 -28.02
CA THR A 43 14.16 14.01 -28.07
C THR A 43 13.32 12.91 -27.41
N ASN A 44 13.95 11.86 -26.86
CA ASN A 44 13.28 10.73 -26.23
C ASN A 44 13.83 10.46 -24.83
N TRP A 45 12.97 9.92 -23.97
CA TRP A 45 13.31 9.53 -22.60
C TRP A 45 13.14 8.03 -22.38
N SER A 46 14.01 7.44 -21.57
CA SER A 46 13.99 6.02 -21.19
C SER A 46 13.22 5.79 -19.89
N PHE A 47 12.69 4.57 -19.73
CA PHE A 47 12.18 4.08 -18.45
C PHE A 47 13.35 3.91 -17.48
N VAL A 48 13.49 4.81 -16.51
CA VAL A 48 14.63 4.80 -15.60
C VAL A 48 14.24 4.19 -14.27
N VAL A 49 15.05 3.22 -13.83
CA VAL A 49 15.07 2.74 -12.45
C VAL A 49 16.51 2.82 -11.96
N SER A 50 16.70 3.43 -10.79
CA SER A 50 18.00 3.49 -10.12
C SER A 50 17.85 3.03 -8.69
N ARG A 51 18.94 2.52 -8.12
CA ARG A 51 18.97 2.08 -6.73
C ARG A 51 20.17 2.63 -5.98
N SER A 52 20.00 2.81 -4.68
CA SER A 52 21.05 3.14 -3.73
C SER A 52 21.14 2.07 -2.64
N ARG A 53 22.35 1.89 -2.10
CA ARG A 53 22.64 1.00 -0.97
C ARG A 53 23.35 1.71 0.19
N ASP A 54 23.34 3.03 0.16
CA ASP A 54 24.06 3.88 1.11
C ASP A 54 23.23 5.14 1.47
N GLY A 55 21.90 5.00 1.49
CA GLY A 55 21.00 6.06 1.92
C GLY A 55 20.93 7.21 0.91
N GLY A 56 21.07 6.90 -0.37
CA GLY A 56 20.99 7.85 -1.48
C GLY A 56 22.27 8.63 -1.75
N ARG A 57 23.42 8.25 -1.17
CA ARG A 57 24.70 8.95 -1.43
C ARG A 57 25.27 8.57 -2.79
N THR A 58 25.10 7.31 -3.21
CA THR A 58 25.44 6.83 -4.55
C THR A 58 24.28 6.05 -5.16
N TRP A 59 24.22 6.07 -6.50
CA TRP A 59 23.13 5.49 -7.28
C TRP A 59 23.65 4.64 -8.43
N THR A 60 22.99 3.50 -8.68
CA THR A 60 23.26 2.61 -9.82
C THR A 60 22.01 2.49 -10.68
N ARG A 61 22.08 2.78 -12.00
CA ARG A 61 20.98 2.50 -12.95
C ARG A 61 20.82 1.00 -13.13
N THR A 62 19.58 0.55 -13.05
CA THR A 62 19.18 -0.84 -13.26
C THR A 62 17.95 -0.90 -14.17
N ASN A 63 17.93 -0.09 -15.22
CA ASN A 63 16.82 -0.03 -16.17
C ASN A 63 16.53 -1.44 -16.75
N PRO A 64 15.26 -1.89 -16.77
CA PRO A 64 14.90 -3.19 -17.33
C PRO A 64 15.11 -3.26 -18.86
N GLU A 65 14.78 -2.18 -19.59
CA GLU A 65 14.98 -2.06 -21.03
C GLU A 65 15.69 -0.73 -21.36
N PRO A 66 17.02 -0.65 -21.23
CA PRO A 66 17.76 0.61 -21.27
C PRO A 66 17.72 1.33 -22.63
N SER A 67 17.45 0.60 -23.72
CA SER A 67 17.41 1.14 -25.09
C SER A 67 16.01 1.57 -25.54
N SER A 68 14.99 1.38 -24.70
CA SER A 68 13.59 1.64 -25.06
C SER A 68 13.12 2.96 -24.44
N ALA A 69 12.36 3.73 -25.22
CA ALA A 69 11.71 4.93 -24.69
C ALA A 69 10.63 4.53 -23.67
N GLY A 70 10.48 5.28 -22.58
CA GLY A 70 9.51 4.97 -21.54
C GLY A 70 9.56 5.87 -20.32
N PHE A 71 8.73 5.53 -19.33
CA PHE A 71 8.62 6.23 -18.06
C PHE A 71 8.21 5.23 -16.98
N CYS A 72 8.97 5.16 -15.87
CA CYS A 72 8.58 4.43 -14.67
C CYS A 72 7.73 5.31 -13.74
N TRP A 73 6.43 5.04 -13.71
CA TRP A 73 5.44 5.82 -12.95
C TRP A 73 5.21 5.26 -11.54
N ALA A 74 5.40 3.96 -11.35
CA ALA A 74 5.09 3.28 -10.10
C ALA A 74 6.22 2.34 -9.67
N LEU A 75 6.51 2.35 -8.38
CA LEU A 75 7.35 1.37 -7.69
C LEU A 75 6.61 0.87 -6.47
N ALA A 76 6.66 -0.43 -6.22
CA ALA A 76 6.10 -1.04 -5.01
C ALA A 76 7.06 -2.12 -4.48
N ILE A 77 7.24 -2.16 -3.16
CA ILE A 77 8.06 -3.15 -2.45
C ILE A 77 7.15 -4.10 -1.68
N ALA A 78 7.39 -5.41 -1.76
CA ALA A 78 6.55 -6.38 -1.08
C ALA A 78 6.82 -6.35 0.45
N PRO A 79 5.83 -6.04 1.32
CA PRO A 79 6.07 -5.98 2.76
C PRO A 79 6.48 -7.32 3.37
N SER A 80 6.00 -8.43 2.80
CA SER A 80 6.33 -9.79 3.24
C SER A 80 7.70 -10.29 2.77
N GLN A 81 8.21 -9.75 1.66
CA GLN A 81 9.49 -10.13 1.07
C GLN A 81 10.18 -8.90 0.46
N PRO A 82 10.82 -8.04 1.28
CA PRO A 82 11.33 -6.73 0.84
C PRO A 82 12.36 -6.73 -0.31
N ASN A 83 12.95 -7.89 -0.67
CA ASN A 83 13.76 -8.01 -1.88
C ASN A 83 12.93 -8.05 -3.18
N VAL A 84 11.63 -8.34 -3.08
CA VAL A 84 10.69 -8.37 -4.20
C VAL A 84 10.14 -6.97 -4.43
N VAL A 85 10.39 -6.44 -5.63
CA VAL A 85 9.97 -5.09 -6.03
C VAL A 85 9.32 -5.16 -7.40
N TYR A 86 8.26 -4.39 -7.59
CA TYR A 86 7.62 -4.21 -8.89
C TYR A 86 7.81 -2.77 -9.38
N ALA A 87 8.07 -2.63 -10.68
CA ALA A 87 8.15 -1.35 -11.37
C ALA A 87 7.10 -1.33 -12.48
N GLY A 88 6.30 -0.26 -12.53
CA GLY A 88 5.21 -0.08 -13.46
C GLY A 88 5.37 1.21 -14.27
N GLY A 89 4.91 1.19 -15.51
CA GLY A 89 4.83 2.38 -16.34
C GLY A 89 4.51 2.05 -17.78
N VAL A 90 5.24 2.69 -18.68
CA VAL A 90 5.10 2.55 -20.14
C VAL A 90 6.48 2.39 -20.79
N ILE A 91 6.60 1.46 -21.73
CA ILE A 91 7.79 1.26 -22.56
C ILE A 91 7.35 1.08 -24.01
N ALA A 92 7.98 1.83 -24.92
CA ALA A 92 7.68 1.84 -26.35
C ALA A 92 6.18 2.04 -26.67
N GLY A 93 5.49 2.83 -25.84
CA GLY A 93 4.06 3.09 -25.98
C GLY A 93 3.13 1.99 -25.46
N ALA A 94 3.67 0.90 -24.90
CA ALA A 94 2.91 -0.18 -24.31
C ALA A 94 3.03 -0.19 -22.78
N ALA A 95 1.98 -0.65 -22.11
CA ALA A 95 2.01 -0.94 -20.68
C ALA A 95 3.19 -1.83 -20.31
N ALA A 96 3.85 -1.52 -19.20
CA ALA A 96 5.00 -2.28 -18.75
C ALA A 96 4.96 -2.50 -17.24
N VAL A 97 5.11 -3.76 -16.83
CA VAL A 97 5.35 -4.15 -15.44
C VAL A 97 6.57 -5.07 -15.41
N TYR A 98 7.51 -4.75 -14.54
CA TYR A 98 8.70 -5.55 -14.26
C TYR A 98 8.74 -5.94 -12.80
N ARG A 99 9.32 -7.10 -12.54
CA ARG A 99 9.53 -7.66 -11.21
C ARG A 99 11.02 -7.88 -10.98
N SER A 100 11.49 -7.50 -9.81
CA SER A 100 12.79 -7.84 -9.27
C SER A 100 12.62 -8.74 -8.04
N THR A 101 13.57 -9.65 -7.81
CA THR A 101 13.68 -10.46 -6.58
C THR A 101 14.97 -10.18 -5.81
N ASP A 102 15.72 -9.17 -6.22
CA ASP A 102 17.05 -8.84 -5.71
C ASP A 102 17.18 -7.34 -5.40
N PHE A 103 16.09 -6.73 -4.94
CA PHE A 103 15.98 -5.32 -4.61
C PHE A 103 16.44 -4.41 -5.77
N GLY A 104 15.84 -4.65 -6.94
CA GLY A 104 16.04 -3.87 -8.15
C GLY A 104 17.45 -3.98 -8.74
N SER A 105 18.22 -5.04 -8.45
CA SER A 105 19.50 -5.27 -9.15
C SER A 105 19.24 -5.73 -10.59
N SER A 106 18.27 -6.62 -10.77
CA SER A 106 17.83 -7.16 -12.04
C SER A 106 16.30 -7.24 -12.11
N TRP A 107 15.77 -7.26 -13.33
CA TRP A 107 14.34 -7.15 -13.59
C TRP A 107 13.89 -8.16 -14.65
N SER A 108 12.73 -8.77 -14.41
CA SER A 108 12.04 -9.67 -15.35
C SER A 108 10.70 -9.05 -15.73
N LYS A 109 10.40 -9.03 -17.04
CA LYS A 109 9.11 -8.56 -17.55
C LYS A 109 8.00 -9.52 -17.14
N THR A 110 6.84 -8.99 -16.73
CA THR A 110 5.65 -9.82 -16.50
C THR A 110 4.94 -10.15 -17.82
N ALA A 111 4.03 -11.12 -17.80
CA ALA A 111 3.18 -11.41 -18.96
C ALA A 111 2.19 -10.27 -19.24
N THR A 112 1.60 -10.23 -20.44
CA THR A 112 0.69 -9.18 -20.90
C THR A 112 -0.68 -9.22 -20.20
N ALA A 113 -0.77 -8.49 -19.09
CA ALA A 113 -1.56 -7.26 -18.91
C ALA A 113 -0.80 -6.46 -17.82
N PRO A 114 -1.09 -5.18 -17.52
CA PRO A 114 -2.18 -4.31 -18.02
C PRO A 114 -2.05 -3.87 -19.49
N THR A 115 -3.05 -3.16 -20.02
CA THR A 115 -3.14 -2.73 -21.45
C THR A 115 -2.74 -1.27 -21.72
N ASP A 116 -2.73 -0.42 -20.69
CA ASP A 116 -2.29 0.97 -20.75
C ASP A 116 -1.26 1.23 -19.62
N THR A 117 -0.61 2.39 -19.67
CA THR A 117 0.37 2.91 -18.72
C THR A 117 -0.02 2.57 -17.29
N VAL A 118 0.90 1.90 -16.58
CA VAL A 118 0.71 1.55 -15.18
C VAL A 118 1.09 2.73 -14.31
N LEU A 119 0.12 3.26 -13.56
CA LEU A 119 0.24 4.53 -12.83
C LEU A 119 0.40 4.34 -11.33
N SER A 120 -0.08 3.21 -10.79
CA SER A 120 0.04 2.83 -9.39
C SER A 120 0.15 1.32 -9.28
N LEU A 121 0.92 0.86 -8.30
CA LEU A 121 1.11 -0.54 -7.96
C LEU A 121 0.92 -0.72 -6.46
N GLU A 122 0.19 -1.75 -6.07
CA GLU A 122 -0.03 -2.14 -4.67
C GLU A 122 0.23 -3.64 -4.52
N ILE A 123 1.10 -4.02 -3.59
CA ILE A 123 1.46 -5.42 -3.35
C ILE A 123 0.75 -5.90 -2.10
N HIS A 124 0.17 -7.10 -2.14
CA HIS A 124 -0.51 -7.67 -0.99
C HIS A 124 0.47 -7.81 0.19
N PRO A 125 0.08 -7.39 1.40
CA PRO A 125 1.04 -7.22 2.49
C PRO A 125 1.67 -8.53 2.99
N THR A 126 0.97 -9.66 2.82
CA THR A 126 1.48 -10.99 3.21
C THR A 126 1.84 -11.89 2.03
N ASP A 127 1.64 -11.45 0.78
CA ASP A 127 1.85 -12.29 -0.41
C ASP A 127 2.46 -11.48 -1.56
N ALA A 128 3.77 -11.63 -1.76
CA ALA A 128 4.51 -10.92 -2.78
C ALA A 128 4.13 -11.31 -4.23
N ALA A 129 3.34 -12.36 -4.44
CA ALA A 129 2.83 -12.76 -5.74
C ALA A 129 1.51 -12.07 -6.12
N ARG A 130 0.81 -11.46 -5.16
CA ARG A 130 -0.45 -10.74 -5.34
C ARG A 130 -0.18 -9.25 -5.49
N VAL A 131 -0.47 -8.70 -6.67
CA VAL A 131 -0.22 -7.28 -7.00
C VAL A 131 -1.40 -6.71 -7.76
N ILE A 132 -1.78 -5.48 -7.45
CA ILE A 132 -2.81 -4.71 -8.15
C ILE A 132 -2.12 -3.56 -8.87
N ALA A 133 -2.47 -3.36 -10.15
CA ALA A 133 -1.98 -2.29 -11.00
C ALA A 133 -3.16 -1.42 -11.45
N ALA A 134 -3.04 -0.09 -11.30
CA ALA A 134 -4.00 0.86 -11.84
C ALA A 134 -3.53 1.44 -13.17
N THR A 135 -4.45 1.51 -14.13
CA THR A 135 -4.24 2.11 -15.44
C THR A 135 -5.47 2.92 -15.88
N PRO A 136 -5.32 3.79 -16.91
CA PRO A 136 -6.46 4.46 -17.54
C PRO A 136 -7.56 3.53 -18.09
N ASP A 137 -7.31 2.22 -18.21
CA ASP A 137 -8.27 1.22 -18.67
C ASP A 137 -8.92 0.42 -17.53
N GLY A 138 -8.31 0.40 -16.34
CA GLY A 138 -8.85 -0.32 -15.18
C GLY A 138 -7.85 -0.63 -14.08
N ALA A 139 -8.32 -1.36 -13.07
CA ALA A 139 -7.50 -2.01 -12.06
C ALA A 139 -7.32 -3.48 -12.41
N PHE A 140 -6.08 -3.94 -12.52
CA PHE A 140 -5.72 -5.31 -12.87
C PHE A 140 -4.99 -5.97 -11.72
N GLN A 141 -5.25 -7.25 -11.47
CA GLN A 141 -4.58 -8.02 -10.43
C GLN A 141 -3.87 -9.24 -11.01
N THR A 142 -2.68 -9.51 -10.49
CA THR A 142 -2.02 -10.81 -10.59
C THR A 142 -2.02 -11.47 -9.21
N THR A 143 -2.08 -12.80 -9.19
CA THR A 143 -1.91 -13.63 -7.98
C THR A 143 -0.77 -14.63 -8.13
N ASN A 144 -0.01 -14.53 -9.22
CA ASN A 144 1.06 -15.45 -9.61
C ASN A 144 2.29 -14.69 -10.11
N SER A 145 2.64 -13.61 -9.41
CA SER A 145 3.84 -12.81 -9.66
C SER A 145 3.91 -12.17 -11.06
N GLY A 146 2.77 -11.94 -11.70
CA GLY A 146 2.68 -11.33 -13.02
C GLY A 146 2.70 -12.33 -14.19
N ALA A 147 2.56 -13.63 -13.93
CA ALA A 147 2.42 -14.62 -15.01
C ALA A 147 1.07 -14.51 -15.72
N THR A 148 0.01 -14.10 -15.00
CA THR A 148 -1.29 -13.73 -15.57
C THR A 148 -1.89 -12.56 -14.80
N TRP A 149 -2.74 -11.79 -15.49
CA TRP A 149 -3.45 -10.65 -14.92
C TRP A 149 -4.95 -10.73 -15.22
N THR A 150 -5.77 -10.32 -14.26
CA THR A 150 -7.23 -10.28 -14.34
C THR A 150 -7.70 -8.85 -14.12
N ASN A 151 -8.61 -8.34 -14.95
CA ASN A 151 -9.23 -7.04 -14.72
C ASN A 151 -10.26 -7.16 -13.56
N LEU A 152 -10.05 -6.41 -12.47
CA LEU A 152 -10.95 -6.36 -11.31
C LEU A 152 -11.98 -5.24 -11.42
N HIS A 153 -11.62 -4.14 -12.09
CA HIS A 153 -12.45 -2.94 -12.15
C HIS A 153 -12.16 -2.18 -13.44
N GLY A 154 -13.18 -1.97 -14.26
CA GLY A 154 -13.06 -1.14 -15.46
C GLY A 154 -13.09 0.37 -15.15
N GLY A 155 -12.64 1.15 -16.12
CA GLY A 155 -12.68 2.61 -16.07
C GLY A 155 -11.32 3.24 -15.83
N ASN A 156 -11.26 4.57 -15.88
CA ASN A 156 -9.99 5.29 -15.75
C ASN A 156 -9.54 5.32 -14.30
N ILE A 157 -8.61 4.43 -13.93
CA ILE A 157 -8.07 4.32 -12.58
C ILE A 157 -6.64 4.88 -12.54
N ARG A 158 -6.42 5.85 -11.67
CA ARG A 158 -5.12 6.51 -11.47
C ARG A 158 -4.34 5.90 -10.31
N VAL A 159 -5.05 5.51 -9.26
CA VAL A 159 -4.46 5.02 -8.01
C VAL A 159 -5.28 3.87 -7.46
N VAL A 160 -4.59 2.87 -6.91
CA VAL A 160 -5.18 1.78 -6.12
C VAL A 160 -4.56 1.81 -4.74
N LEU A 161 -5.33 1.42 -3.73
CA LEU A 161 -4.88 1.36 -2.34
C LEU A 161 -5.54 0.16 -1.65
N GLN A 162 -4.78 -0.56 -0.84
CA GLN A 162 -5.32 -1.61 0.04
C GLN A 162 -5.54 -1.03 1.43
N TYR A 163 -6.65 -1.40 2.08
CA TYR A 163 -6.87 -1.02 3.47
C TYR A 163 -5.86 -1.72 4.39
N PRO A 164 -5.14 -0.99 5.27
CA PRO A 164 -4.24 -1.59 6.25
C PRO A 164 -4.91 -2.67 7.10
N GLY A 165 -4.33 -3.86 7.13
CA GLY A 165 -4.88 -4.99 7.86
C GLY A 165 -6.16 -5.59 7.26
N SER A 166 -6.77 -5.02 6.20
CA SER A 166 -7.83 -5.65 5.40
C SER A 166 -7.52 -5.59 3.91
N PRO A 167 -6.55 -6.37 3.41
CA PRO A 167 -6.11 -6.26 2.03
C PRO A 167 -7.15 -6.69 0.98
N ASP A 168 -8.25 -7.35 1.38
CA ASP A 168 -9.39 -7.59 0.49
C ASP A 168 -10.37 -6.40 0.43
N THR A 169 -10.15 -5.38 1.28
CA THR A 169 -10.75 -4.06 1.14
C THR A 169 -9.86 -3.18 0.27
N LEU A 170 -10.32 -2.92 -0.95
CA LEU A 170 -9.58 -2.22 -1.99
C LEU A 170 -10.24 -0.89 -2.30
N LEU A 171 -9.43 0.13 -2.57
CA LEU A 171 -9.89 1.41 -3.07
C LEU A 171 -9.25 1.69 -4.43
N ALA A 172 -10.05 2.28 -5.32
CA ALA A 172 -9.62 2.72 -6.63
C ALA A 172 -10.02 4.19 -6.81
N GLY A 173 -9.05 5.04 -7.06
CA GLY A 173 -9.24 6.46 -7.35
C GLY A 173 -8.98 6.74 -8.82
N GLY A 174 -9.84 7.51 -9.46
CA GLY A 174 -9.76 7.74 -10.91
C GLY A 174 -10.62 8.90 -11.39
N ALA A 175 -11.04 8.86 -12.66
CA ALA A 175 -11.87 9.91 -13.24
C ALA A 175 -13.32 9.96 -12.70
N ALA A 176 -13.80 8.84 -12.13
CA ALA A 176 -15.16 8.70 -11.59
C ALA A 176 -15.25 8.95 -10.07
N GLY A 177 -14.15 9.36 -9.44
CA GLY A 177 -14.03 9.54 -8.00
C GLY A 177 -13.32 8.37 -7.34
N VAL A 178 -13.76 8.03 -6.13
CA VAL A 178 -13.30 6.85 -5.38
C VAL A 178 -14.35 5.74 -5.49
N SER A 179 -13.88 4.53 -5.74
CA SER A 179 -14.63 3.28 -5.63
C SER A 179 -14.01 2.41 -4.56
N ILE A 180 -14.84 1.66 -3.82
CA ILE A 180 -14.42 0.72 -2.77
C ILE A 180 -14.95 -0.68 -3.07
N SER A 181 -14.10 -1.67 -2.88
CA SER A 181 -14.46 -3.08 -2.80
C SER A 181 -14.15 -3.60 -1.41
N THR A 182 -15.00 -4.45 -0.85
CA THR A 182 -14.77 -5.14 0.43
C THR A 182 -14.60 -6.65 0.27
N ASN A 183 -14.51 -7.13 -0.98
CA ASN A 183 -14.51 -8.55 -1.32
C ASN A 183 -13.44 -8.90 -2.37
N GLY A 184 -12.26 -8.33 -2.20
CA GLY A 184 -11.08 -8.62 -3.03
C GLY A 184 -11.19 -8.14 -4.47
N GLY A 185 -12.07 -7.16 -4.74
CA GLY A 185 -12.28 -6.60 -6.08
C GLY A 185 -13.36 -7.30 -6.90
N SER A 186 -14.12 -8.22 -6.33
CA SER A 186 -15.22 -8.91 -7.04
C SER A 186 -16.37 -7.95 -7.37
N ASN A 187 -16.67 -7.01 -6.46
CA ASN A 187 -17.65 -5.94 -6.66
C ASN A 187 -17.10 -4.60 -6.14
N TRP A 188 -17.55 -3.51 -6.76
CA TRP A 188 -17.11 -2.15 -6.43
C TRP A 188 -18.31 -1.22 -6.26
N ASN A 189 -18.28 -0.39 -5.22
CA ASN A 189 -19.29 0.61 -4.92
C ASN A 189 -18.64 2.01 -4.92
N PRO A 190 -19.36 3.07 -5.34
CA PRO A 190 -18.84 4.43 -5.26
C PRO A 190 -18.71 4.90 -3.80
N LEU A 191 -17.60 5.55 -3.46
CA LEU A 191 -17.32 6.17 -2.15
C LEU A 191 -17.06 7.67 -2.33
N ASN A 192 -18.09 8.41 -2.75
CA ASN A 192 -17.93 9.78 -3.25
C ASN A 192 -18.68 10.85 -2.44
N ALA A 193 -19.23 10.51 -1.28
CA ALA A 193 -19.90 11.49 -0.43
C ALA A 193 -18.91 12.60 -0.03
N GLY A 194 -19.29 13.86 -0.27
CA GLY A 194 -18.44 15.03 0.03
C GLY A 194 -17.32 15.30 -0.99
N LEU A 195 -17.18 14.50 -2.06
CA LEU A 195 -16.24 14.79 -3.15
C LEU A 195 -16.88 15.68 -4.22
N ASP A 196 -16.54 16.97 -4.20
CA ASP A 196 -17.00 17.95 -5.18
C ASP A 196 -16.28 17.80 -6.54
N SER A 197 -15.07 17.21 -6.53
CA SER A 197 -14.33 16.82 -7.73
C SER A 197 -14.16 15.31 -7.80
N ARG A 198 -14.47 14.73 -8.96
CA ARG A 198 -14.34 13.29 -9.21
C ARG A 198 -13.01 12.89 -9.83
N ALA A 199 -12.15 13.84 -10.19
CA ALA A 199 -10.84 13.53 -10.73
C ALA A 199 -9.85 13.24 -9.59
N VAL A 200 -9.84 12.01 -9.07
CA VAL A 200 -8.95 11.58 -8.00
C VAL A 200 -7.59 11.20 -8.58
N LEU A 201 -6.53 11.80 -8.04
CA LEU A 201 -5.15 11.60 -8.48
C LEU A 201 -4.30 10.84 -7.47
N ALA A 202 -4.63 10.93 -6.19
CA ALA A 202 -3.91 10.27 -5.12
C ALA A 202 -4.87 9.83 -4.01
N LEU A 203 -4.58 8.68 -3.41
CA LEU A 203 -5.25 8.17 -2.22
C LEU A 203 -4.21 7.81 -1.18
N ASN A 204 -4.49 8.05 0.09
CA ASN A 204 -3.65 7.57 1.19
C ASN A 204 -4.47 7.40 2.46
N PHE A 205 -4.06 6.50 3.34
CA PHE A 205 -4.60 6.42 4.69
C PHE A 205 -3.71 7.22 5.64
N ILE A 206 -4.32 8.11 6.42
CA ILE A 206 -3.64 8.78 7.52
C ILE A 206 -4.33 8.45 8.84
N GLU A 207 -3.56 8.48 9.91
CA GLU A 207 -4.04 8.35 11.27
C GLU A 207 -3.91 9.70 11.97
N HIS A 208 -5.03 10.29 12.40
CA HIS A 208 -5.07 11.53 13.17
C HIS A 208 -6.35 11.57 14.02
N ASP A 209 -6.33 10.97 15.21
CA ASP A 209 -7.52 10.73 16.05
C ASP A 209 -8.61 9.87 15.39
N GLY A 210 -8.17 8.91 14.58
CA GLY A 210 -8.99 8.00 13.78
C GLY A 210 -8.32 7.70 12.44
N ALA A 211 -8.79 6.65 11.75
CA ALA A 211 -8.36 6.35 10.40
C ALA A 211 -9.07 7.28 9.42
N TYR A 212 -8.33 7.94 8.53
CA TYR A 212 -8.88 8.77 7.48
C TYR A 212 -8.37 8.30 6.13
N LEU A 213 -9.28 8.19 5.16
CA LEU A 213 -8.91 8.16 3.76
C LEU A 213 -8.75 9.60 3.27
N ILE A 214 -7.56 9.92 2.76
CA ILE A 214 -7.27 11.17 2.07
C ILE A 214 -7.38 10.97 0.57
N ALA A 215 -8.15 11.84 -0.09
CA ALA A 215 -8.25 11.88 -1.55
C ALA A 215 -7.75 13.22 -2.08
N GLY A 216 -6.67 13.19 -2.86
CA GLY A 216 -6.17 14.34 -3.61
C GLY A 216 -6.84 14.42 -4.98
N THR A 217 -7.46 15.56 -5.30
CA THR A 217 -8.19 15.74 -6.56
C THR A 217 -7.53 16.76 -7.49
N LYS A 218 -7.72 16.57 -8.80
CA LYS A 218 -7.36 17.58 -9.80
C LYS A 218 -8.18 18.85 -9.54
N GLY A 219 -7.50 19.98 -9.33
CA GLY A 219 -8.14 21.26 -9.00
C GLY A 219 -7.88 21.75 -7.57
N GLY A 220 -7.18 20.98 -6.73
CA GLY A 220 -6.50 21.50 -5.54
C GLY A 220 -7.16 21.23 -4.18
N ALA A 221 -8.26 20.48 -4.12
CA ALA A 221 -8.83 20.05 -2.84
C ALA A 221 -8.31 18.66 -2.44
N CYS A 222 -7.84 18.55 -1.20
CA CYS A 222 -7.65 17.30 -0.48
C CYS A 222 -8.85 17.07 0.42
N TYR A 223 -9.48 15.90 0.32
CA TYR A 223 -10.64 15.53 1.12
C TYR A 223 -10.23 14.48 2.13
N ALA A 224 -10.76 14.57 3.34
CA ALA A 224 -10.60 13.56 4.38
C ALA A 224 -11.95 12.92 4.67
N TRP A 225 -12.00 11.60 4.61
CA TRP A 225 -13.17 10.81 5.00
C TRP A 225 -12.77 9.94 6.19
N GLN A 226 -13.47 10.09 7.33
CA GLN A 226 -13.23 9.25 8.49
C GLN A 226 -13.62 7.82 8.13
N PHE A 227 -12.60 6.97 8.02
CA PHE A 227 -12.74 5.58 7.64
C PHE A 227 -13.06 4.76 8.88
N GLU A 228 -14.34 4.55 9.15
CA GLU A 228 -14.77 3.60 10.16
C GLU A 228 -14.63 2.18 9.60
N ALA A 229 -13.45 1.59 9.74
CA ALA A 229 -13.32 0.14 9.65
C ALA A 229 -14.22 -0.48 10.72
N GLY A 230 -15.26 -1.18 10.27
CA GLY A 230 -16.29 -1.76 11.12
C GLY A 230 -15.70 -2.64 12.22
N ILE A 231 -15.50 -2.03 13.39
CA ILE A 231 -15.84 -2.42 14.76
C ILE A 231 -15.62 -1.13 15.55
N THR A 232 -16.68 -0.55 16.09
CA THR A 232 -16.60 0.66 16.90
C THR A 232 -15.82 0.36 18.18
N GLU A 233 -14.69 1.03 18.40
CA GLU A 233 -14.04 1.07 19.70
C GLU A 233 -15.03 1.67 20.71
N ARG A 234 -15.33 0.93 21.79
CA ARG A 234 -15.89 1.52 22.99
C ARG A 234 -14.86 1.43 24.12
N PRO A 235 -14.71 2.48 24.94
CA PRO A 235 -14.04 2.33 26.23
C PRO A 235 -14.73 1.20 27.00
N GLY A 236 -14.01 0.11 27.26
CA GLY A 236 -14.56 -1.04 27.96
C GLY A 236 -15.16 -0.61 29.30
N THR A 237 -16.42 -0.94 29.54
CA THR A 237 -17.08 -0.76 30.83
C THR A 237 -16.60 -1.77 31.87
N GLY A 238 -15.83 -2.80 31.44
CA GLY A 238 -15.42 -3.92 32.26
C GLY A 238 -16.56 -4.91 32.54
N ASP A 239 -17.68 -4.82 31.82
CA ASP A 239 -18.87 -5.65 32.10
C ASP A 239 -18.77 -7.11 31.61
N GLY A 240 -17.72 -7.43 30.84
CA GLY A 240 -17.35 -8.80 30.46
C GLY A 240 -18.32 -9.50 29.51
N ARG A 241 -19.24 -8.77 28.84
CA ARG A 241 -20.22 -9.38 27.96
C ARG A 241 -19.72 -9.47 26.51
N ARG A 242 -19.51 -10.70 26.04
CA ARG A 242 -19.22 -11.01 24.64
C ARG A 242 -20.35 -10.52 23.73
N ARG A 243 -20.04 -9.60 22.81
CA ARG A 243 -20.92 -9.24 21.67
C ARG A 243 -20.36 -9.86 20.40
N ALA A 244 -21.25 -10.38 19.55
CA ALA A 244 -20.84 -11.16 18.37
C ALA A 244 -20.28 -10.29 17.23
N ASP A 245 -20.48 -8.98 17.30
CA ASP A 245 -20.25 -7.98 16.26
C ASP A 245 -19.18 -6.94 16.62
N VAL A 246 -18.62 -7.00 17.84
CA VAL A 246 -17.67 -6.00 18.37
C VAL A 246 -16.59 -6.71 19.19
N LEU A 247 -15.31 -6.53 18.83
CA LEU A 247 -14.20 -6.89 19.73
C LEU A 247 -13.93 -5.72 20.68
N GLU A 248 -14.10 -5.96 21.96
CA GLU A 248 -13.72 -5.00 23.00
C GLU A 248 -12.26 -5.22 23.39
N VAL A 249 -11.44 -4.18 23.27
CA VAL A 249 -10.01 -4.23 23.59
C VAL A 249 -9.66 -3.25 24.70
N TRP A 250 -9.01 -3.73 25.76
CA TRP A 250 -8.65 -2.90 26.91
C TRP A 250 -7.35 -3.34 27.62
N PRO A 251 -6.49 -2.41 28.06
CA PRO A 251 -6.53 -0.99 27.72
C PRO A 251 -6.18 -0.77 26.25
N ASN A 252 -6.72 0.29 25.65
CA ASN A 252 -6.34 0.76 24.32
C ASN A 252 -6.49 2.30 24.32
N PRO A 253 -5.40 3.08 24.27
CA PRO A 253 -4.01 2.65 24.14
C PRO A 253 -3.49 1.83 25.34
N PHE A 254 -2.51 0.97 25.12
CA PHE A 254 -1.84 0.17 26.16
C PHE A 254 -0.34 0.47 26.23
N ILE A 255 0.28 0.18 27.37
CA ILE A 255 1.74 0.31 27.57
C ILE A 255 2.42 -1.07 27.49
N SER A 256 1.90 -2.06 28.23
CA SER A 256 2.47 -3.41 28.26
C SER A 256 1.78 -4.34 27.28
N CYS A 257 0.49 -4.60 27.48
CA CYS A 257 -0.37 -5.41 26.62
C CYS A 257 -1.82 -4.92 26.72
N CYS A 258 -2.62 -5.22 25.71
CA CYS A 258 -4.07 -5.09 25.75
C CYS A 258 -4.74 -6.46 25.91
N ARG A 259 -6.00 -6.45 26.31
CA ARG A 259 -6.85 -7.64 26.45
C ARG A 259 -8.04 -7.56 25.51
N VAL A 260 -8.33 -8.62 24.76
CA VAL A 260 -9.56 -8.77 23.96
C VAL A 260 -10.62 -9.50 24.79
N VAL A 261 -11.66 -8.78 25.22
CA VAL A 261 -12.63 -9.25 26.23
C VAL A 261 -13.50 -10.38 25.71
N GLY A 262 -13.53 -11.53 26.41
CA GLY A 262 -14.39 -12.67 26.05
C GLY A 262 -13.85 -13.55 24.92
N HIS A 263 -12.56 -13.42 24.61
CA HIS A 263 -11.87 -14.13 23.54
C HIS A 263 -10.62 -14.90 24.06
N GLU A 264 -10.68 -15.45 25.27
CA GLU A 264 -9.57 -16.15 25.95
C GLU A 264 -9.06 -17.40 25.22
N ARG A 265 -9.81 -17.91 24.25
CA ARG A 265 -9.49 -19.13 23.49
C ARG A 265 -9.21 -18.86 22.02
N ASP A 266 -9.37 -17.63 21.58
CA ASP A 266 -9.23 -17.28 20.18
C ASP A 266 -7.76 -16.98 19.85
N GLU A 267 -7.49 -16.94 18.55
CA GLU A 267 -6.19 -16.62 18.00
C GLU A 267 -6.31 -15.35 17.17
N PHE A 268 -5.38 -14.43 17.40
CA PHE A 268 -5.35 -13.12 16.78
C PHE A 268 -4.09 -12.92 15.96
N ALA A 269 -4.25 -12.61 14.68
CA ALA A 269 -3.17 -12.10 13.86
C ALA A 269 -3.02 -10.60 14.07
N VAL A 270 -1.81 -10.14 14.35
CA VAL A 270 -1.45 -8.73 14.56
C VAL A 270 -0.70 -8.23 13.33
N PHE A 271 -1.14 -7.10 12.79
CA PHE A 271 -0.52 -6.45 11.64
C PHE A 271 -0.09 -5.03 11.99
N ASP A 272 0.98 -4.52 11.38
CA ASP A 272 1.33 -3.11 11.48
C ASP A 272 0.49 -2.24 10.51
N HIS A 273 0.76 -0.93 10.50
CA HIS A 273 0.07 0.03 9.63
C HIS A 273 0.30 -0.18 8.12
N SER A 274 1.30 -0.95 7.72
CA SER A 274 1.53 -1.36 6.33
C SER A 274 0.77 -2.64 5.97
N GLY A 275 0.07 -3.23 6.95
CA GLY A 275 -0.59 -4.53 6.82
C GLY A 275 0.38 -5.71 6.96
N ARG A 276 1.67 -5.49 7.24
CA ARG A 276 2.64 -6.57 7.45
C ARG A 276 2.28 -7.32 8.73
N HIS A 277 2.27 -8.65 8.65
CA HIS A 277 2.05 -9.51 9.81
C HIS A 277 3.25 -9.42 10.76
N ILE A 278 2.96 -9.16 12.04
CA ILE A 278 3.96 -8.96 13.09
C ILE A 278 4.03 -10.16 14.02
N GLU A 279 2.90 -10.57 14.56
CA GLU A 279 2.81 -11.71 15.46
C GLU A 279 1.42 -12.37 15.38
N THR A 280 1.35 -13.63 15.81
CA THR A 280 0.08 -14.29 16.10
C THR A 280 0.04 -14.55 17.60
N ALA A 281 -1.00 -14.02 18.25
CA ALA A 281 -1.18 -14.12 19.69
C ALA A 281 -2.37 -15.02 20.01
N LYS A 282 -2.14 -15.99 20.91
CA LYS A 282 -3.16 -16.93 21.36
C LYS A 282 -3.69 -16.51 22.73
N GLY A 283 -5.00 -16.50 22.85
CA GLY A 283 -5.71 -16.03 24.04
C GLY A 283 -6.04 -14.55 23.96
N ASP A 284 -6.40 -13.97 25.09
CA ASP A 284 -6.95 -12.63 25.16
C ASP A 284 -5.89 -11.53 25.33
N ARG A 285 -4.65 -11.84 25.72
CA ARG A 285 -3.58 -10.84 25.92
C ARG A 285 -2.72 -10.66 24.67
N ILE A 286 -2.70 -9.43 24.14
CA ILE A 286 -2.01 -9.08 22.90
C ILE A 286 -1.01 -7.95 23.13
N GLY A 287 0.11 -7.98 22.40
CA GLY A 287 0.97 -6.82 22.26
C GLY A 287 2.11 -6.67 23.25
N ALA A 288 2.40 -7.69 24.08
CA ALA A 288 3.49 -7.65 25.06
C ALA A 288 4.87 -7.38 24.42
N GLY A 289 5.14 -8.02 23.27
CA GLY A 289 6.41 -7.89 22.53
C GLY A 289 6.47 -6.76 21.51
N LEU A 290 5.36 -6.07 21.27
CA LEU A 290 5.28 -5.04 20.22
C LEU A 290 6.11 -3.80 20.58
N ALA A 291 6.63 -3.11 19.57
CA ALA A 291 7.18 -1.77 19.75
C ALA A 291 6.05 -0.75 19.97
N ALA A 292 6.38 0.47 20.39
CA ALA A 292 5.39 1.55 20.39
C ALA A 292 4.94 1.81 18.94
N GLY A 293 3.63 1.81 18.71
CA GLY A 293 3.08 1.85 17.36
C GLY A 293 1.59 1.51 17.31
N VAL A 294 1.03 1.59 16.10
CA VAL A 294 -0.37 1.22 15.82
C VAL A 294 -0.39 -0.15 15.15
N TYR A 295 -1.31 -0.99 15.60
CA TYR A 295 -1.48 -2.35 15.12
C TYR A 295 -2.94 -2.66 14.84
N PHE A 296 -3.17 -3.68 14.03
CA PHE A 296 -4.48 -4.15 13.60
C PHE A 296 -4.65 -5.62 13.96
N LEU A 297 -5.72 -5.96 14.68
CA LEU A 297 -6.04 -7.31 15.13
C LEU A 297 -7.09 -7.96 14.24
N ARG A 298 -6.89 -9.24 13.91
CA ARG A 298 -7.89 -10.08 13.25
C ARG A 298 -8.04 -11.42 13.96
N THR A 299 -9.28 -11.87 14.17
CA THR A 299 -9.54 -13.27 14.51
C THR A 299 -9.47 -14.14 13.24
N ALA A 300 -9.14 -15.42 13.39
CA ALA A 300 -9.20 -16.38 12.28
C ALA A 300 -10.61 -16.44 11.62
N GLN A 301 -11.66 -16.22 12.41
CA GLN A 301 -13.05 -16.21 11.96
C GLN A 301 -13.40 -14.93 11.18
N ALA A 302 -12.93 -13.77 11.63
CA ALA A 302 -13.08 -12.48 10.94
C ALA A 302 -12.33 -12.46 9.61
N GLN A 303 -11.15 -13.10 9.55
CA GLN A 303 -10.38 -13.24 8.31
C GLN A 303 -11.14 -14.05 7.25
N ALA A 304 -11.85 -15.11 7.64
CA ALA A 304 -12.68 -15.91 6.73
C ALA A 304 -13.93 -15.16 6.23
N GLN A 305 -14.36 -14.11 6.92
CA GLN A 305 -15.58 -13.34 6.63
C GLN A 305 -15.30 -11.94 6.06
N ALA A 306 -14.04 -11.62 5.75
CA ALA A 306 -13.60 -10.30 5.28
C ALA A 306 -14.03 -9.13 6.20
N GLN A 307 -14.13 -9.37 7.51
CA GLN A 307 -14.44 -8.32 8.48
C GLN A 307 -13.23 -7.38 8.67
N ALA A 308 -13.52 -6.12 8.97
CA ALA A 308 -12.48 -5.12 9.19
C ALA A 308 -11.70 -5.42 10.48
N PRO A 309 -10.38 -5.20 10.50
CA PRO A 309 -9.56 -5.46 11.67
C PRO A 309 -9.81 -4.42 12.78
N VAL A 310 -9.47 -4.79 14.01
CA VAL A 310 -9.60 -3.91 15.18
C VAL A 310 -8.28 -3.23 15.50
N ARG A 311 -8.32 -1.90 15.58
CA ARG A 311 -7.16 -1.06 15.86
C ARG A 311 -6.76 -1.17 17.33
N VAL A 312 -5.46 -1.28 17.58
CA VAL A 312 -4.87 -1.21 18.92
C VAL A 312 -3.60 -0.37 18.90
N VAL A 313 -3.38 0.43 19.93
CA VAL A 313 -2.27 1.39 20.01
C VAL A 313 -1.38 1.04 21.20
N LYS A 314 -0.09 0.79 20.94
CA LYS A 314 0.93 0.63 21.98
C LYS A 314 1.68 1.95 22.17
N THR A 315 1.70 2.43 23.40
CA THR A 315 2.41 3.62 23.84
C THR A 315 3.67 3.24 24.64
N ARG A 316 4.61 4.19 24.77
CA ARG A 316 5.85 4.00 25.55
C ARG A 316 5.57 4.01 27.05
#